data_AF-A0A7K2N492-F1
#
_entry.id   AF-A0A7K2N492-F1
#
_cell.length_a   1.000
_cell.length_b   1.000
_cell.length_c   1.000
_cell.angle_alpha   90.00
_cell.angle_beta   90.00
_cell.angle_gamma   90.00
#
_symmetry.space_group_name_H-M   'P 1'
#
loop_
_entity.id
_entity.type
_entity.pdbx_description
1 polymer ?
#
loop_
_entity_poly.entity_id
_entity_poly.type
_entity_poly.pdbx_seq_one_letter_code
_entity_poly.pdbx_strand_id
1 'polypeptide(L)' 'MSRLRWLTAGESHGPALVATLEGLPAGVPITTGMVADHLARRRLGYGRGARMKFERDEVT' A
#
# COMPACT_ATOMS: atom_id res chain seq x y z
N MET A 1 24.11 2.55 10.05
CA MET A 1 22.64 2.37 9.94
C MET A 1 22.35 1.88 8.54
N SER A 2 21.63 0.75 8.38
CA SER A 2 21.22 0.33 7.03
C SER A 2 20.25 1.38 6.46
N ARG A 3 20.40 1.69 5.17
CA ARG A 3 19.51 2.60 4.45
C ARG A 3 18.18 1.90 4.21
N LEU A 4 17.06 2.60 4.38
CA LEU A 4 15.75 2.08 4.01
C LEU A 4 15.72 1.79 2.50
N ARG A 5 15.38 0.55 2.12
CA ARG A 5 15.23 0.14 0.73
C ARG A 5 13.77 -0.20 0.45
N TRP A 6 13.27 0.30 -0.67
CA TRP A 6 11.91 0.10 -1.16
C TRP A 6 11.98 -0.57 -2.52
N LEU A 7 11.41 -1.78 -2.64
CA LEU A 7 11.34 -2.54 -3.87
C LEU A 7 9.87 -2.80 -4.20
N THR A 8 9.51 -2.75 -5.49
CA THR A 8 8.13 -3.01 -5.94
C THR A 8 8.12 -3.95 -7.14
N ALA A 9 7.05 -4.72 -7.27
CA ALA A 9 6.78 -5.56 -8.41
C ALA A 9 5.26 -5.64 -8.71
N GLY A 10 4.93 -6.13 -9.89
CA GLY A 10 3.55 -6.32 -10.35
C GLY A 10 3.10 -5.29 -11.39
N GLU A 11 1.97 -5.60 -12.02
CA GLU A 11 1.37 -4.81 -13.11
C GLU A 11 -0.07 -4.43 -12.74
N SER A 12 -0.56 -3.30 -13.24
CA SER A 12 -1.92 -2.80 -12.93
C SER A 12 -3.04 -3.75 -13.35
N HIS A 13 -2.81 -4.59 -14.36
CA HIS A 13 -3.74 -5.63 -14.82
C HIS A 13 -3.26 -7.04 -14.48
N GLY A 14 -2.15 -7.14 -13.72
CA GLY A 14 -1.61 -8.39 -13.24
C GLY A 14 -2.38 -8.92 -12.03
N PRO A 15 -2.00 -10.10 -11.52
CA PRO A 15 -2.70 -10.75 -10.42
C PRO A 15 -2.56 -10.00 -9.08
N ALA A 16 -1.45 -9.28 -8.89
CA ALA A 16 -1.18 -8.53 -7.66
C ALA A 16 -0.08 -7.48 -7.86
N LEU A 17 -0.03 -6.53 -6.92
CA LEU A 17 1.09 -5.61 -6.70
C LEU A 17 1.80 -6.00 -5.40
N VAL A 18 3.13 -5.95 -5.38
CA VAL A 18 3.95 -6.33 -4.23
C VAL A 18 4.94 -5.22 -3.91
N ALA A 19 5.16 -4.94 -2.62
CA ALA A 19 6.20 -4.04 -2.14
C ALA A 19 7.00 -4.69 -1.00
N THR A 20 8.33 -4.62 -1.08
CA THR A 20 9.24 -5.10 -0.04
C THR A 20 10.00 -3.92 0.56
N LEU A 21 9.92 -3.78 1.88
CA LEU A 21 10.61 -2.77 2.67
C LEU A 21 11.71 -3.41 3.49
N GLU A 22 12.95 -2.98 3.28
CA GLU A 22 14.11 -3.47 4.03
C GLU A 22 14.82 -2.35 4.78
N GLY A 23 15.43 -2.69 5.92
CA GLY A 23 16.13 -1.73 6.77
C GLY A 23 15.22 -0.94 7.71
N LEU A 24 13.99 -1.41 7.94
CA LEU A 24 13.13 -0.86 8.99
C LEU A 24 13.77 -1.09 10.38
N PRO A 25 13.82 -0.07 11.25
CA PRO A 25 14.26 -0.25 12.62
C PRO A 25 13.39 -1.28 13.35
N ALA A 26 14.01 -2.11 14.19
CA ALA A 26 13.30 -3.04 15.04
C ALA A 26 12.37 -2.28 16.02
N GLY A 27 11.23 -2.88 16.33
CA GLY A 27 10.25 -2.31 17.26
C GLY A 27 9.33 -1.26 16.67
N VAL A 28 9.44 -0.94 15.37
CA VAL A 28 8.45 -0.11 14.67
C VAL A 28 7.16 -0.92 14.52
N PRO A 29 6.05 -0.53 15.16
CA PRO A 29 4.79 -1.25 15.03
C PRO A 29 4.22 -1.05 13.62
N ILE A 30 3.84 -2.15 12.99
CA ILE A 30 3.15 -2.15 11.71
C ILE A 30 2.10 -3.25 11.70
N THR A 31 0.92 -2.93 11.18
CA THR A 31 -0.19 -3.88 11.06
C THR A 31 -0.82 -3.73 9.68
N THR A 32 -1.44 -4.80 9.20
CA THR A 32 -2.19 -4.79 7.93
C THR A 32 -3.31 -3.75 7.94
N GLY A 33 -3.96 -3.53 9.10
CA GLY A 33 -4.99 -2.50 9.27
C GLY A 33 -4.47 -1.07 9.01
N MET A 34 -3.28 -0.74 9.53
CA MET A 34 -2.65 0.56 9.26
C MET A 34 -2.40 0.76 7.76
N VAL A 35 -1.95 -0.27 7.04
CA VAL A 35 -1.72 -0.19 5.60
C VAL A 35 -3.04 -0.04 4.84
N ALA A 36 -4.07 -0.80 5.21
CA ALA A 36 -5.40 -0.72 4.61
C ALA A 36 -6.02 0.68 4.76
N ASP A 37 -5.89 1.31 5.94
CA ASP A 37 -6.37 2.68 6.18
C ASP A 37 -5.64 3.69 5.29
N HIS A 38 -4.34 3.52 5.08
CA HIS A 38 -3.55 4.36 4.18
C HIS A 38 -3.95 4.18 2.71
N LEU A 39 -4.19 2.95 2.27
CA LEU A 39 -4.70 2.66 0.92
C LEU A 39 -6.08 3.30 0.71
N ALA A 40 -6.95 3.22 1.72
CA ALA A 40 -8.29 3.79 1.66
C ALA A 40 -8.32 5.30 1.37
N ARG A 41 -7.36 6.05 1.94
CA ARG A 41 -7.27 7.50 1.73
C ARG A 41 -6.96 7.90 0.28
N ARG A 42 -6.39 7.00 -0.53
CA ARG A 42 -6.12 7.27 -1.96
C ARG A 42 -7.39 7.56 -2.76
N ARG A 43 -8.56 7.21 -2.23
CA ARG A 43 -9.88 7.38 -2.86
C ARG A 43 -10.56 8.72 -2.52
N LEU A 44 -10.01 9.50 -1.58
CA LEU A 44 -10.65 10.71 -1.05
C LEU A 44 -10.33 12.00 -1.82
N GLY A 45 -9.55 11.94 -2.91
CA GLY A 45 -9.13 13.12 -3.67
C GLY A 45 -10.21 13.73 -4.57
N TYR A 46 -10.05 15.01 -4.93
CA TYR A 46 -10.89 15.65 -5.96
C TYR A 46 -10.71 14.96 -7.32
N GLY A 47 -11.79 14.82 -8.09
CA GLY A 47 -11.75 14.19 -9.42
C GLY A 47 -11.66 12.66 -9.44
N ARG A 48 -11.85 11.97 -8.31
CA ARG A 48 -11.96 10.51 -8.31
C ARG A 48 -13.30 10.05 -8.86
N GLY A 49 -13.24 9.15 -9.86
CA GLY A 49 -14.42 8.61 -10.53
C GLY A 49 -15.24 7.66 -9.65
N ALA A 50 -16.48 7.38 -10.08
CA ALA A 50 -17.42 6.54 -9.33
C ALA A 50 -16.87 5.14 -8.98
N ARG A 51 -15.96 4.60 -9.79
CA ARG A 51 -15.29 3.30 -9.59
C ARG A 51 -14.53 3.22 -8.26
N MET A 52 -13.85 4.30 -7.89
CA MET A 52 -13.11 4.37 -6.62
C MET A 52 -14.02 4.48 -5.39
N LYS A 53 -15.35 4.56 -5.53
CA LYS A 53 -16.26 4.49 -4.38
C LYS A 53 -16.41 3.07 -3.84
N PHE A 54 -16.18 2.06 -4.67
CA PHE A 54 -16.38 0.65 -4.31
C PHE A 54 -15.13 -0.22 -4.51
N GLU A 55 -14.08 0.28 -5.19
CA GLU A 55 -12.79 -0.39 -5.20
C GLU A 55 -12.20 -0.47 -3.79
N ARG A 56 -11.89 -1.71 -3.37
CA ARG A 56 -11.31 -2.02 -2.08
C ARG A 56 -10.07 -2.88 -2.32
N ASP A 57 -8.92 -2.22 -2.31
CA ASP A 57 -7.64 -2.92 -2.27
C ASP A 57 -7.57 -3.73 -0.98
N GLU A 58 -7.22 -5.01 -1.12
CA GLU A 58 -6.92 -5.90 -0.01
C GLU A 58 -5.41 -6.05 0.10
N VAL A 59 -4.90 -5.93 1.32
CA VAL A 59 -3.49 -6.12 1.64
C VAL A 59 -3.41 -7.17 2.74
N THR A 60 -2.44 -8.06 2.64
CA THR A 60 -2.20 -9.18 3.58
C THR A 60 -0.86 -9.02 4.24
#